data_AF-A0A953M4Y4-F1
#
_entry.id   AF-A0A953M4Y4-F1
#
_cell.length_a   1.000
_cell.length_b   1.000
_cell.length_c   1.000
_cell.angle_alpha   90.00
_cell.angle_beta   90.00
_cell.angle_gamma   90.00
#
_symmetry.space_group_name_H-M   'P 1'
#
loop_
_entity.id
_entity.type
_entity.pdbx_description
1 polymer ?
#
loop_
_entity_poly.entity_id
_entity_poly.type
_entity_poly.pdbx_seq_one_letter_code
_entity_poly.pdbx_strand_id
1 'polypeptide(L)'
;MLTLDQLASDWLAPRREEDFSLPAITNSRGAVQASWGVAGIQNWICPPTGMATPTAALFVESDGRVRRFPRRAEYRWRAYQIERRAAGLHTTLRMPAGRAGVMERVRFDLPMRVHLVFGGLPRVWRFTDYWNLPPEDVPMLNVRLAEGRFLLDDTKTFGRAEFVAPERLGV
;
A
#
# COMPACT_ATOMS: atom_id res chain seq x y z
N MET A 1 -25.98 13.79 -15.81
CA MET A 1 -25.46 12.43 -15.56
C MET A 1 -24.33 12.55 -14.55
N LEU A 2 -24.41 11.83 -13.43
CA LEU A 2 -23.32 11.81 -12.44
C LEU A 2 -22.17 10.96 -12.95
N THR A 3 -20.93 11.44 -12.88
CA THR A 3 -19.74 10.64 -13.15
C THR A 3 -19.38 9.79 -11.92
N LEU A 4 -18.61 8.73 -12.10
CA LEU A 4 -18.11 7.93 -10.96
C LEU A 4 -17.27 8.78 -9.99
N ASP A 5 -16.66 9.86 -10.48
CA ASP A 5 -15.92 10.84 -9.68
C ASP A 5 -16.85 11.78 -8.88
N GLN A 6 -18.15 11.75 -9.12
CA GLN A 6 -19.14 12.48 -8.32
C GLN A 6 -19.80 11.57 -7.26
N LEU A 7 -19.62 10.25 -7.36
CA LEU A 7 -20.06 9.28 -6.36
C LEU A 7 -18.99 9.11 -5.29
N ALA A 8 -18.96 10.04 -4.34
CA ALA A 8 -18.07 9.99 -3.19
C ALA A 8 -18.87 10.06 -1.88
N SER A 9 -18.40 9.38 -0.84
CA SER A 9 -18.86 9.64 0.52
C SER A 9 -18.33 10.98 1.02
N ASP A 10 -18.85 11.44 2.15
CA ASP A 10 -18.16 12.43 2.97
C ASP A 10 -16.84 11.87 3.53
N TRP A 11 -16.00 12.75 4.07
CA TRP A 11 -14.81 12.35 4.82
C TRP A 11 -15.21 11.82 6.19
N LEU A 12 -14.74 10.63 6.52
CA LEU A 12 -15.03 9.94 7.78
C LEU A 12 -13.75 9.83 8.59
N ALA A 13 -13.81 10.20 9.87
CA ALA A 13 -12.67 10.22 10.79
C ALA A 13 -12.95 9.30 12.01
N PRO A 14 -12.99 7.97 11.81
CA PRO A 14 -13.32 7.03 12.86
C PRO A 14 -12.31 7.10 14.01
N ARG A 15 -12.82 7.02 15.25
CA ARG A 15 -11.99 7.10 16.46
C ARG A 15 -11.77 5.74 17.13
N ARG A 16 -12.66 4.77 16.87
CA ARG A 16 -12.67 3.43 17.47
C ARG A 16 -12.96 2.39 16.41
N GLU A 17 -12.33 1.22 16.55
CA GLU A 17 -12.48 0.10 15.62
C GLU A 17 -13.83 -0.60 15.75
N GLU A 18 -14.39 -0.65 16.95
CA GLU A 18 -15.71 -1.25 17.23
C GLU A 18 -16.87 -0.55 16.51
N ASP A 19 -16.72 0.73 16.18
CA ASP A 19 -17.77 1.56 15.57
C ASP A 19 -17.62 1.71 14.05
N PHE A 20 -16.54 1.17 13.46
CA PHE A 20 -16.18 1.45 12.07
C PHE A 20 -15.45 0.30 11.39
N SER A 21 -16.03 -0.18 10.29
CA SER A 21 -15.35 -1.09 9.37
C SER A 21 -14.52 -0.32 8.36
N LEU A 22 -13.23 -0.66 8.25
CA LEU A 22 -12.33 0.00 7.29
C LEU A 22 -12.81 -0.15 5.84
N PRO A 23 -12.54 0.86 5.00
CA PRO A 23 -12.81 0.80 3.57
C PRO A 23 -12.24 -0.40 2.85
N ALA A 24 -13.11 -1.10 2.13
CA ALA A 24 -12.73 -2.11 1.16
C ALA A 24 -13.06 -1.66 -0.27
N ILE A 25 -12.18 -2.04 -1.19
CA ILE A 25 -12.38 -1.92 -2.64
C ILE A 25 -12.34 -3.32 -3.24
N THR A 26 -13.24 -3.58 -4.19
CA THR A 26 -13.37 -4.90 -4.82
C THR A 26 -13.35 -4.79 -6.33
N ASN A 27 -12.92 -5.86 -6.99
CA ASN A 27 -13.09 -6.05 -8.43
C ASN A 27 -13.40 -7.54 -8.71
N SER A 28 -13.43 -7.93 -9.99
CA SER A 28 -13.69 -9.32 -10.39
C SER A 28 -12.62 -10.35 -9.98
N ARG A 29 -11.46 -9.89 -9.47
CA ARG A 29 -10.37 -10.73 -8.97
C ARG A 29 -10.38 -10.86 -7.45
N GLY A 30 -10.98 -9.94 -6.70
CA GLY A 30 -10.95 -10.02 -5.25
C GLY A 30 -11.31 -8.72 -4.54
N ALA A 31 -10.92 -8.66 -3.27
CA ALA A 31 -11.19 -7.55 -2.36
C ALA A 31 -9.91 -7.14 -1.60
N VAL A 32 -9.77 -5.84 -1.38
CA VAL A 32 -8.68 -5.26 -0.60
C VAL A 32 -9.25 -4.26 0.39
N GLN A 33 -8.89 -4.39 1.66
CA GLN A 33 -9.25 -3.44 2.71
C GLN A 33 -8.08 -2.50 3.01
N ALA A 34 -8.32 -1.19 2.97
CA ALA A 34 -7.35 -0.18 3.39
C ALA A 34 -6.94 -0.40 4.86
N SER A 35 -5.72 0.01 5.20
CA SER A 35 -5.26 0.00 6.59
C SER A 35 -5.85 1.15 7.40
N TRP A 36 -5.79 1.04 8.75
CA TRP A 36 -6.10 2.12 9.69
C TRP A 36 -5.20 3.36 9.52
N GLY A 37 -4.06 3.23 8.84
CA GLY A 37 -3.17 4.35 8.56
C GLY A 37 -3.52 5.07 7.27
N VAL A 38 -2.80 6.17 7.02
CA VAL A 38 -2.93 6.95 5.79
C VAL A 38 -2.50 6.19 4.53
N ALA A 39 -1.76 5.09 4.65
CA ALA A 39 -1.26 4.28 3.55
C ALA A 39 -1.38 2.78 3.86
N GLY A 40 -1.35 1.95 2.82
CA GLY A 40 -1.28 0.50 2.96
C GLY A 40 -2.60 -0.24 3.08
N ILE A 41 -2.50 -1.54 3.28
CA ILE A 41 -3.62 -2.50 3.17
C ILE A 41 -3.68 -3.33 4.45
N GLN A 42 -4.85 -3.47 5.06
CA GLN A 42 -5.08 -4.35 6.21
C GLN A 42 -5.31 -5.79 5.77
N ASN A 43 -6.21 -5.99 4.79
CA ASN A 43 -6.66 -7.30 4.35
C ASN A 43 -6.55 -7.40 2.83
N TRP A 44 -5.95 -8.49 2.35
CA TRP A 44 -5.80 -8.81 0.94
C TRP A 44 -6.50 -10.12 0.63
N ILE A 45 -7.57 -10.07 -0.15
CA ILE A 45 -8.38 -11.23 -0.52
C ILE A 45 -8.41 -11.31 -2.05
N CYS A 46 -7.28 -11.64 -2.68
CA CYS A 46 -7.16 -11.77 -4.13
C CYS A 46 -6.24 -12.95 -4.50
N PRO A 47 -6.62 -13.83 -5.45
CA PRO A 47 -5.80 -14.96 -5.87
C PRO A 47 -4.36 -14.55 -6.27
N PRO A 48 -3.36 -15.41 -6.03
CA PRO A 48 -3.46 -16.74 -5.41
C PRO A 48 -3.48 -16.74 -3.86
N THR A 49 -3.60 -15.58 -3.22
CA THR A 49 -3.55 -15.45 -1.75
C THR A 49 -4.86 -14.97 -1.13
N GLY A 50 -4.99 -15.15 0.18
CA GLY A 50 -5.99 -14.49 1.00
C GLY A 50 -5.44 -14.35 2.41
N MET A 51 -4.94 -13.16 2.79
CA MET A 51 -4.38 -12.94 4.12
C MET A 51 -4.71 -11.57 4.70
N ALA A 52 -4.89 -11.56 6.01
CA ALA A 52 -4.94 -10.37 6.84
C ALA A 52 -3.52 -9.97 7.25
N THR A 53 -2.88 -9.06 6.52
CA THR A 53 -1.60 -8.49 6.95
C THR A 53 -1.45 -7.04 6.51
N PRO A 54 -1.24 -6.11 7.48
CA PRO A 54 -0.84 -4.75 7.21
C PRO A 54 0.38 -4.65 6.28
N THR A 55 0.14 -4.27 5.04
CA THR A 55 1.15 -4.02 4.01
C THR A 55 1.35 -2.52 3.83
N ALA A 56 2.54 -2.06 3.43
CA ALA A 56 2.83 -0.66 3.12
C ALA A 56 2.56 0.27 4.34
N ALA A 57 3.14 -0.16 5.44
CA ALA A 57 3.16 0.46 6.73
C ALA A 57 4.04 1.73 6.70
N LEU A 58 3.46 2.91 6.90
CA LEU A 58 4.19 4.17 6.78
C LEU A 58 4.85 4.62 8.10
N PHE A 59 6.09 5.09 7.99
CA PHE A 59 6.88 5.72 9.05
C PHE A 59 7.37 7.09 8.59
N VAL A 60 7.64 7.99 9.52
CA VAL A 60 8.17 9.34 9.28
C VAL A 60 9.46 9.51 10.06
N GLU A 61 10.42 10.19 9.45
CA GLU A 61 11.65 10.62 10.10
C GLU A 61 11.50 12.06 10.60
N SER A 62 11.65 12.24 11.90
CA SER A 62 11.63 13.56 12.56
C SER A 62 12.68 13.55 13.66
N ASP A 63 13.47 14.63 13.75
CA ASP A 63 14.49 14.82 14.79
C ASP A 63 15.49 13.64 14.86
N GLY A 64 15.91 13.15 13.68
CA GLY A 64 16.83 12.02 13.55
C GLY A 64 16.27 10.66 13.99
N ARG A 65 14.96 10.54 14.20
CA ARG A 65 14.31 9.28 14.61
C ARG A 65 13.21 8.88 13.65
N VAL A 66 13.18 7.59 13.29
CA VAL A 66 12.09 6.98 12.52
C VAL A 66 10.97 6.56 13.48
N ARG A 67 9.76 7.05 13.24
CA ARG A 67 8.56 6.76 14.05
C ARG A 67 7.40 6.35 13.16
N ARG A 68 6.46 5.59 13.72
CA ARG A 68 5.25 5.22 12.99
C ARG A 68 4.46 6.47 12.60
N PHE A 69 4.03 6.56 11.34
CA PHE A 69 3.17 7.66 10.90
C PHE A 69 1.84 7.61 11.67
N PRO A 70 1.27 8.75 12.08
CA PRO A 70 0.01 8.78 12.83
C PRO A 70 -1.09 7.92 12.19
N ARG A 71 -1.72 7.05 12.99
CA ARG A 71 -2.82 6.18 12.55
C ARG A 71 -4.18 6.88 12.44
N ARG A 72 -4.27 8.16 12.78
CA ARG A 72 -5.52 8.91 12.66
C ARG A 72 -5.65 9.45 11.24
N ALA A 73 -6.14 8.60 10.35
CA ALA A 73 -6.48 8.98 8.99
C ALA A 73 -7.98 9.28 8.85
N GLU A 74 -8.30 10.19 7.95
CA GLU A 74 -9.65 10.36 7.43
C GLU A 74 -9.78 9.58 6.13
N TYR A 75 -10.97 9.07 5.86
CA TYR A 75 -11.28 8.21 4.72
C TYR A 75 -12.40 8.82 3.88
N ARG A 76 -12.30 8.68 2.57
CA ARG A 76 -13.39 8.96 1.65
C ARG A 76 -13.52 7.82 0.64
N TRP A 77 -14.71 7.26 0.54
CA TRP A 77 -15.02 6.24 -0.45
C TRP A 77 -15.43 6.87 -1.76
N ARG A 78 -15.05 6.21 -2.84
CA ARG A 78 -15.60 6.39 -4.18
C ARG A 78 -15.90 5.04 -4.79
N ALA A 79 -16.60 5.03 -5.92
CA ALA A 79 -17.02 3.80 -6.60
C ALA A 79 -15.86 2.83 -6.93
N TYR A 80 -14.66 3.35 -7.19
CA TYR A 80 -13.51 2.55 -7.66
C TYR A 80 -12.18 2.94 -6.99
N GLN A 81 -12.23 3.73 -5.90
CA GLN A 81 -11.04 4.11 -5.14
C GLN A 81 -11.37 4.45 -3.69
N ILE A 82 -10.35 4.34 -2.85
CA ILE A 82 -10.39 4.81 -1.46
C ILE A 82 -9.38 5.94 -1.34
N GLU A 83 -9.81 7.07 -0.82
CA GLU A 83 -8.93 8.18 -0.51
C GLU A 83 -8.70 8.26 1.00
N ARG A 84 -7.48 8.57 1.38
CA ARG A 84 -7.09 8.80 2.78
C ARG A 84 -6.28 10.06 2.91
N ARG A 85 -6.41 10.74 4.04
CA ARG A 85 -5.54 11.87 4.38
C ARG A 85 -5.20 11.92 5.87
N ALA A 86 -3.98 12.32 6.17
CA ALA A 86 -3.50 12.56 7.53
C ALA A 86 -2.22 13.42 7.49
N ALA A 87 -2.14 14.44 8.37
CA ALA A 87 -0.91 15.21 8.62
C ALA A 87 -0.12 15.63 7.35
N GLY A 88 -0.82 16.18 6.36
CA GLY A 88 -0.21 16.65 5.11
C GLY A 88 0.15 15.55 4.10
N LEU A 89 -0.29 14.30 4.32
CA LEU A 89 -0.14 13.19 3.39
C LEU A 89 -1.51 12.71 2.91
N HIS A 90 -1.62 12.45 1.62
CA HIS A 90 -2.82 11.92 0.98
C HIS A 90 -2.48 10.65 0.23
N THR A 91 -3.32 9.64 0.35
CA THR A 91 -3.23 8.47 -0.51
C THR A 91 -4.52 8.19 -1.25
N THR A 92 -4.38 7.58 -2.42
CA THR A 92 -5.49 7.04 -3.19
C THR A 92 -5.17 5.59 -3.52
N LEU A 93 -5.94 4.67 -2.96
CA LEU A 93 -5.86 3.24 -3.23
C LEU A 93 -6.89 2.86 -4.30
N ARG A 94 -6.43 2.19 -5.34
CA ARG A 94 -7.25 1.64 -6.43
C ARG A 94 -6.95 0.17 -6.64
N MET A 95 -7.95 -0.58 -7.08
CA MET A 95 -7.78 -1.93 -7.59
C MET A 95 -8.15 -1.93 -9.09
N PRO A 96 -7.18 -1.97 -10.03
CA PRO A 96 -7.49 -1.91 -11.44
C PRO A 96 -8.37 -3.08 -11.89
N ALA A 97 -9.29 -2.85 -12.83
CA ALA A 97 -10.15 -3.89 -13.36
C ALA A 97 -9.34 -5.06 -13.96
N GLY A 98 -9.76 -6.29 -13.65
CA GLY A 98 -9.16 -7.52 -14.19
C GLY A 98 -7.77 -7.89 -13.64
N ARG A 99 -7.16 -7.05 -12.78
CA ARG A 99 -5.86 -7.31 -12.16
C ARG A 99 -6.00 -7.70 -10.69
N ALA A 100 -5.23 -8.70 -10.27
CA ALA A 100 -5.02 -9.02 -8.86
C ALA A 100 -3.86 -8.15 -8.34
N GLY A 101 -4.15 -6.86 -8.16
CA GLY A 101 -3.13 -5.85 -7.92
C GLY A 101 -3.77 -4.56 -7.41
N VAL A 102 -2.99 -3.76 -6.70
CA VAL A 102 -3.40 -2.42 -6.25
C VAL A 102 -2.48 -1.37 -6.82
N MET A 103 -3.00 -0.16 -6.93
CA MET A 103 -2.22 1.04 -7.15
C MET A 103 -2.48 1.97 -5.97
N GLU A 104 -1.41 2.36 -5.30
CA GLU A 104 -1.47 3.40 -4.26
C GLU A 104 -0.73 4.63 -4.76
N ARG A 105 -1.45 5.73 -4.94
CA ARG A 105 -0.85 7.04 -5.20
C ARG A 105 -0.64 7.73 -3.87
N VAL A 106 0.56 8.25 -3.64
CA VAL A 106 0.90 9.05 -2.46
C VAL A 106 1.19 10.48 -2.90
N ARG A 107 0.64 11.45 -2.18
CA ARG A 107 0.82 12.89 -2.41
C ARG A 107 1.15 13.57 -1.08
N PHE A 108 2.13 14.46 -1.12
CA PHE A 108 2.60 15.21 0.05
C PHE A 108 2.24 16.68 -0.12
N ASP A 109 1.60 17.27 0.87
CA ASP A 109 1.34 18.72 0.95
C ASP A 109 2.53 19.47 1.58
N LEU A 110 3.39 18.75 2.31
CA LEU A 110 4.53 19.30 3.04
C LEU A 110 5.78 18.45 2.77
N PRO A 111 6.98 19.07 2.71
CA PRO A 111 8.23 18.32 2.65
C PRO A 111 8.36 17.40 3.86
N MET A 112 8.57 16.11 3.63
CA MET A 112 8.78 15.13 4.70
C MET A 112 9.61 13.96 4.19
N ARG A 113 10.35 13.33 5.10
CA ARG A 113 11.02 12.06 4.84
C ARG A 113 10.19 10.94 5.44
N VAL A 114 9.69 10.07 4.57
CA VAL A 114 8.88 8.92 4.97
C VAL A 114 9.54 7.62 4.54
N HIS A 115 9.29 6.58 5.33
CA HIS A 115 9.74 5.22 5.08
C HIS A 115 8.52 4.34 4.91
N LEU A 116 8.46 3.59 3.81
CA LEU A 116 7.38 2.66 3.55
C LEU A 116 7.86 1.23 3.81
N VAL A 117 7.27 0.58 4.81
CA VAL A 117 7.64 -0.77 5.22
C VAL A 117 6.58 -1.76 4.76
N PHE A 118 7.00 -2.78 4.01
CA PHE A 118 6.12 -3.86 3.57
C PHE A 118 6.24 -5.02 4.56
N GLY A 119 5.15 -5.33 5.27
CA GLY A 119 5.08 -6.42 6.25
C GLY A 119 4.44 -7.70 5.69
N GLY A 120 4.77 -8.85 6.28
CA GLY A 120 4.18 -10.17 6.01
C GLY A 120 5.19 -11.22 5.53
N LEU A 121 5.14 -12.43 6.12
CA LEU A 121 5.79 -13.61 5.56
C LEU A 121 5.02 -14.03 4.30
N PRO A 122 5.64 -13.98 3.13
CA PRO A 122 4.99 -14.40 1.92
C PRO A 122 5.06 -15.91 1.77
N ARG A 123 3.91 -16.52 1.61
CA ARG A 123 3.82 -17.91 1.17
C ARG A 123 2.75 -18.00 0.11
N VAL A 124 3.18 -18.21 -1.14
CA VAL A 124 2.46 -19.08 -2.07
C VAL A 124 3.50 -20.00 -2.66
N TRP A 125 3.37 -21.27 -2.32
CA TRP A 125 4.13 -22.35 -2.90
C TRP A 125 3.60 -22.62 -4.29
N ARG A 126 4.49 -22.66 -5.29
CA ARG A 126 4.32 -23.55 -6.42
C ARG A 126 5.61 -24.35 -6.55
N PHE A 127 5.57 -25.60 -6.10
CA PHE A 127 6.66 -26.54 -6.28
C PHE A 127 6.82 -26.83 -7.77
N THR A 128 7.98 -26.51 -8.31
CA THR A 128 8.75 -27.34 -9.25
C THR A 128 10.09 -26.64 -9.41
N ASP A 129 11.11 -27.25 -8.81
CA ASP A 129 12.54 -26.98 -8.95
C ASP A 129 13.08 -25.71 -8.30
N TYR A 130 13.70 -25.84 -7.12
CA TYR A 130 14.70 -24.85 -6.68
C TYR A 130 15.93 -25.50 -6.04
N TRP A 131 17.09 -25.00 -6.50
CA TRP A 131 18.45 -25.37 -6.15
C TRP A 131 18.95 -24.44 -5.02
N ASN A 132 19.79 -24.97 -4.14
CA ASN A 132 20.33 -24.33 -2.93
C ASN A 132 20.65 -22.83 -3.01
N LEU A 133 20.07 -22.03 -2.10
CA LEU A 133 20.66 -20.77 -1.61
C LEU A 133 20.70 -20.79 -0.06
N PRO A 134 21.78 -20.26 0.56
CA PRO A 134 22.01 -20.29 2.01
C PRO A 134 21.06 -19.35 2.81
N PRO A 135 20.98 -19.48 4.15
CA PRO A 135 19.76 -19.19 4.92
C PRO A 135 19.50 -17.70 5.25
N GLU A 136 18.26 -17.30 4.95
CA GLU A 136 17.24 -16.67 5.81
C GLU A 136 17.45 -15.37 6.64
N ASP A 137 18.57 -14.65 6.65
CA ASP A 137 18.67 -13.47 7.57
C ASP A 137 18.72 -12.07 6.94
N VAL A 138 18.60 -11.94 5.61
CA VAL A 138 18.47 -10.62 4.97
C VAL A 138 17.38 -10.66 3.91
N PRO A 139 16.29 -9.87 4.04
CA PRO A 139 15.39 -9.60 2.92
C PRO A 139 16.19 -8.89 1.84
N MET A 140 16.68 -9.62 0.84
CA MET A 140 17.30 -9.04 -0.34
C MET A 140 16.19 -8.41 -1.17
N LEU A 141 15.93 -7.12 -0.95
CA LEU A 141 15.11 -6.34 -1.86
C LEU A 141 15.96 -6.08 -3.11
N ASN A 142 15.65 -6.74 -4.23
CA ASN A 142 16.25 -6.40 -5.52
C ASN A 142 15.63 -5.08 -6.00
N VAL A 143 16.12 -3.98 -5.44
CA VAL A 143 15.77 -2.62 -5.86
C VAL A 143 16.59 -2.30 -7.11
N ARG A 144 15.95 -2.03 -8.23
CA ARG A 144 16.59 -1.46 -9.41
C ARG A 144 15.98 -0.12 -9.77
N LEU A 145 16.82 0.81 -10.21
CA LEU A 145 16.37 2.07 -10.79
C LEU A 145 16.16 1.86 -12.30
N ALA A 146 14.99 2.22 -12.82
CA ALA A 146 14.71 2.20 -14.24
C ALA A 146 13.87 3.43 -14.62
N GLU A 147 14.36 4.26 -15.54
CA GLU A 147 13.60 5.37 -16.16
C GLU A 147 12.82 6.26 -15.16
N GLY A 148 13.49 6.74 -14.10
CA GLY A 148 12.84 7.58 -13.07
C GLY A 148 11.92 6.83 -12.11
N ARG A 149 12.04 5.51 -12.06
CA ARG A 149 11.27 4.63 -11.17
C ARG A 149 12.19 3.77 -10.33
N PHE A 150 11.80 3.53 -9.09
CA PHE A 150 12.29 2.39 -8.35
C PHE A 150 11.41 1.19 -8.63
N LEU A 151 12.02 0.12 -9.09
CA LEU A 151 11.38 -1.15 -9.28
C LEU A 151 11.94 -2.10 -8.23
N LEU A 152 11.04 -2.65 -7.44
CA LEU A 152 11.38 -3.75 -6.56
C LEU A 152 10.83 -5.00 -7.23
N ASP A 153 11.71 -5.67 -7.96
CA ASP A 153 11.43 -6.99 -8.52
C ASP A 153 11.82 -8.01 -7.45
N ASP A 154 11.07 -9.11 -7.35
CA ASP A 154 11.29 -10.11 -6.31
C ASP A 154 11.19 -9.57 -4.87
N THR A 155 10.24 -8.64 -4.63
CA THR A 155 9.76 -8.54 -3.26
C THR A 155 9.10 -9.87 -2.96
N LYS A 156 9.62 -10.54 -1.93
CA LYS A 156 9.13 -11.81 -1.40
C LYS A 156 7.57 -11.84 -1.38
N THR A 157 6.91 -10.68 -1.24
CA THR A 157 5.47 -10.51 -0.95
C THR A 157 4.63 -9.81 -2.04
N PHE A 158 5.22 -9.22 -3.08
CA PHE A 158 4.48 -8.54 -4.16
C PHE A 158 5.06 -8.89 -5.52
N GLY A 159 4.19 -9.28 -6.46
CA GLY A 159 4.51 -9.03 -7.86
C GLY A 159 4.92 -7.57 -8.01
N ARG A 160 6.00 -7.32 -8.76
CA ARG A 160 6.62 -6.02 -9.10
C ARG A 160 5.98 -4.79 -8.45
N ALA A 161 6.66 -4.22 -7.45
CA ALA A 161 6.31 -2.89 -6.93
C ALA A 161 7.06 -1.81 -7.71
N GLU A 162 6.33 -0.83 -8.25
CA GLU A 162 6.91 0.31 -8.96
C GLU A 162 6.60 1.61 -8.23
N PHE A 163 7.64 2.38 -7.92
CA PHE A 163 7.52 3.73 -7.37
C PHE A 163 8.01 4.72 -8.42
N VAL A 164 7.16 5.66 -8.79
CA VAL A 164 7.53 6.78 -9.68
C VAL A 164 7.75 8.00 -8.81
N ALA A 165 8.97 8.52 -8.77
CA ALA A 165 9.27 9.83 -8.20
C ALA A 165 9.53 10.79 -9.35
N PRO A 166 8.74 11.87 -9.50
CA PRO A 166 8.90 12.81 -10.62
C PRO A 166 10.21 13.63 -10.58
N GLU A 167 11.02 13.51 -9.52
CA GLU A 167 12.29 14.21 -9.33
C GLU A 167 13.46 13.23 -9.14
N ARG A 168 14.69 13.71 -9.38
CA ARG A 168 15.92 12.90 -9.24
C ARG A 168 16.03 12.33 -7.82
N LEU A 169 15.94 11.02 -7.75
CA LEU A 169 16.18 10.23 -6.55
C LEU A 169 17.69 10.25 -6.27
N GLY A 170 18.10 11.05 -5.28
CA GLY A 170 19.44 10.95 -4.71
C GLY A 170 19.54 9.63 -3.94
N VAL A 171 20.48 8.78 -4.34
CA VAL A 171 20.91 7.62 -3.57
C VAL A 171 22.02 8.07 -2.62
#